data_AF-A0A7Y0TJZ7-F1
#
_entry.id   AF-A0A7Y0TJZ7-F1
#
_cell.length_a   1.000
_cell.length_b   1.000
_cell.length_c   1.000
_cell.angle_alpha   90.00
_cell.angle_beta   90.00
_cell.angle_gamma   90.00
#
_symmetry.space_group_name_H-M   'P 1'
#
loop_
_entity.id
_entity.type
_entity.pdbx_description
1 polymer ?
#
loop_
_entity_poly.entity_id
_entity_poly.type
_entity_poly.pdbx_seq_one_letter_code
_entity_poly.pdbx_strand_id
1 'polypeptide(L)' 'MKYSFKRLWNTTFLFVGPAWYVLVWMIWSSGQVQTIGDKLTFLGAIIPGFLIIYSAGFFIEGWHEKKQKKGHP' A
#
# COMPACT_ATOMS: atom_id res chain seq x y z
N MET A 1 23.32 8.97 -11.34
CA MET A 1 22.69 8.01 -10.42
C MET A 1 21.34 7.61 -10.98
N LYS A 2 21.12 6.33 -11.36
CA LYS A 2 19.78 5.86 -11.75
C LYS A 2 18.97 5.68 -10.47
N TYR A 3 18.14 6.66 -10.12
CA TYR A 3 17.14 6.51 -9.07
C TYR A 3 16.12 5.46 -9.53
N SER A 4 16.07 4.32 -8.86
CA SER A 4 15.05 3.30 -9.10
C SER A 4 13.81 3.66 -8.30
N PHE A 5 12.70 3.93 -9.00
CA PHE A 5 11.42 4.21 -8.38
C PHE A 5 11.00 3.08 -7.44
N LYS A 6 11.20 1.82 -7.85
CA LYS A 6 11.04 0.65 -6.98
C LYS A 6 11.75 0.75 -5.63
N ARG A 7 12.99 1.22 -5.60
CA ARG A 7 13.75 1.38 -4.33
C ARG A 7 13.16 2.48 -3.46
N LEU A 8 12.77 3.61 -4.05
CA LEU A 8 12.11 4.71 -3.33
C LEU A 8 10.76 4.27 -2.76
N TRP A 9 9.97 3.56 -3.56
CA TRP A 9 8.65 3.05 -3.18
C TRP A 9 8.74 2.05 -2.03
N ASN A 10 9.64 1.06 -2.12
CA ASN A 10 9.86 0.11 -1.02
C ASN A 10 10.36 0.81 0.25
N THR A 11 11.25 1.80 0.12
CA THR A 11 11.75 2.56 1.27
C THR A 11 10.62 3.35 1.93
N THR A 12 9.73 3.95 1.15
CA THR A 12 8.54 4.65 1.65
C THR A 12 7.62 3.70 2.42
N PHE A 13 7.35 2.52 1.86
CA PHE A 13 6.53 1.50 2.54
C PHE A 13 7.15 0.91 3.80
N LEU A 14 8.47 1.01 3.96
CA LEU A 14 9.16 0.65 5.19
C LEU A 14 8.77 1.58 6.35
N PHE A 15 8.39 2.83 6.08
CA PHE A 15 7.89 3.78 7.09
C PHE A 15 6.36 3.82 7.15
N VAL A 16 5.70 3.79 5.98
CA VAL A 16 4.23 3.82 5.89
C VAL A 16 3.61 2.54 6.46
N GLY A 17 4.23 1.38 6.26
CA GLY A 17 3.74 0.10 6.80
C GLY A 17 3.59 0.09 8.32
N PRO A 18 4.64 0.44 9.09
CA PRO A 18 4.53 0.59 10.54
C PRO A 18 3.49 1.61 10.98
N ALA A 19 3.45 2.79 10.36
CA ALA A 19 2.46 3.82 10.68
C ALA A 19 1.03 3.32 10.43
N TRP A 20 0.81 2.65 9.30
CA TRP A 20 -0.46 2.01 8.98
C TRP A 20 -0.83 0.92 9.99
N TYR A 21 0.12 0.08 10.39
CA TYR A 21 -0.09 -0.95 11.40
C TYR A 21 -0.54 -0.36 12.73
N VAL A 22 0.07 0.74 13.18
CA VAL A 22 -0.33 1.46 14.39
C VAL A 22 -1.78 1.96 14.27
N LEU A 23 -2.17 2.55 13.14
CA LEU A 23 -3.56 3.00 12.94
C LEU A 23 -4.56 1.84 12.99
N VAL A 24 -4.24 0.73 12.32
CA VAL A 24 -5.07 -0.48 12.34
C VAL A 24 -5.19 -1.02 13.77
N TRP A 25 -4.09 -1.05 14.52
CA TRP A 25 -4.08 -1.46 15.92
C TRP A 25 -4.91 -0.53 16.80
N MET A 26 -4.82 0.79 16.63
CA MET A 26 -5.64 1.75 17.38
C MET A 26 -7.14 1.51 17.17
N ILE A 27 -7.56 1.27 15.92
CA ILE A 27 -8.96 0.97 15.60
C ILE A 27 -9.36 -0.39 16.20
N TRP A 28 -8.50 -1.39 16.09
CA TRP A 28 -8.73 -2.72 16.66
C TRP A 28 -8.90 -2.67 18.19
N SER A 29 -8.10 -1.86 18.86
CA SER A 29 -8.12 -1.68 20.32
C SER A 29 -9.17 -0.69 20.82
N SER A 30 -9.82 0.08 19.92
CA SER A 30 -10.80 1.11 20.30
C SER A 30 -12.09 0.57 20.93
N GLY A 31 -12.33 -0.74 20.86
CA GLY A 31 -13.59 -1.35 21.29
C GLY A 31 -14.77 -1.07 20.36
N GLN A 32 -14.56 -0.46 19.19
CA GLN A 32 -15.60 -0.27 18.18
C GLN A 32 -15.87 -1.54 17.35
N VAL A 33 -14.86 -2.41 17.21
CA VAL A 33 -14.92 -3.64 16.42
C VAL A 33 -15.10 -4.84 17.36
N GLN A 34 -16.32 -5.01 17.90
CA GLN A 34 -16.56 -5.96 19.00
C GLN A 34 -16.91 -7.36 18.52
N THR A 35 -17.76 -7.47 17.50
CA THR A 35 -18.23 -8.78 17.03
C THR A 35 -17.22 -9.42 16.10
N ILE A 36 -17.27 -10.75 15.99
CA ILE A 36 -16.46 -11.50 15.03
C ILE A 36 -16.77 -11.05 13.59
N GLY A 37 -18.03 -10.71 13.29
CA GLY A 37 -18.44 -10.15 12.01
C GLY A 37 -17.73 -8.83 11.71
N ASP A 38 -17.75 -7.89 12.66
CA ASP A 38 -17.08 -6.60 12.49
C ASP A 38 -15.57 -6.76 12.27
N LYS A 39 -14.94 -7.67 13.00
CA LYS A 39 -13.50 -7.96 12.87
C LYS A 39 -13.15 -8.49 11.49
N LEU A 40 -13.96 -9.41 10.96
CA LEU A 40 -13.79 -9.95 9.62
C LEU A 40 -14.02 -8.89 8.54
N THR A 41 -15.07 -8.08 8.66
CA THR A 41 -15.34 -6.98 7.72
C THR A 41 -14.24 -5.93 7.75
N PHE A 42 -13.76 -5.56 8.95
CA PHE A 42 -12.67 -4.62 9.13
C PHE A 42 -11.38 -5.10 8.46
N LEU A 43 -10.93 -6.32 8.77
CA LEU A 43 -9.73 -6.90 8.15
C LEU A 43 -9.91 -7.11 6.64
N GLY A 44 -11.10 -7.51 6.22
CA GLY A 44 -11.49 -7.68 4.82
C GLY A 44 -11.47 -6.39 4.00
N ALA A 45 -11.65 -5.22 4.63
CA ALA A 45 -11.50 -3.93 3.95
C ALA A 45 -10.06 -3.41 4.00
N ILE A 46 -9.42 -3.51 5.17
CA ILE A 46 -8.11 -2.92 5.47
C ILE A 46 -6.96 -3.63 4.73
N ILE A 47 -6.94 -4.97 4.74
CA ILE A 47 -5.85 -5.74 4.12
C ILE A 47 -5.83 -5.55 2.60
N PRO A 48 -6.95 -5.70 1.87
CA PRO A 48 -6.94 -5.47 0.42
C PRO A 48 -6.65 -4.02 0.07
N GLY A 49 -7.17 -3.05 0.84
CA GLY A 49 -6.87 -1.63 0.64
C GLY A 49 -5.37 -1.34 0.69
N PHE A 50 -4.66 -1.89 1.68
CA PHE A 50 -3.21 -1.74 1.80
C PHE A 50 -2.46 -2.35 0.62
N LEU A 51 -2.86 -3.55 0.17
CA LEU A 51 -2.24 -4.23 -0.96
C LEU A 51 -2.46 -3.47 -2.28
N ILE A 52 -3.65 -2.89 -2.49
CA ILE A 52 -3.95 -2.07 -3.66
C ILE A 52 -3.04 -0.84 -3.70
N ILE A 53 -2.89 -0.12 -2.59
CA ILE A 53 -2.02 1.05 -2.53
C ILE A 53 -0.56 0.64 -2.77
N TYR A 54 -0.08 -0.43 -2.15
CA TYR A 54 1.29 -0.92 -2.36
C TYR A 54 1.55 -1.29 -3.82
N SER A 55 0.64 -2.02 -4.46
CA SER A 55 0.76 -2.43 -5.86
C SER A 55 0.64 -1.27 -6.86
N ALA A 56 -0.09 -0.21 -6.52
CA ALA A 56 -0.27 0.96 -7.38
C ALA A 56 1.06 1.63 -7.78
N GLY A 57 2.05 1.68 -6.88
CA GLY A 57 3.37 2.21 -7.22
C GLY A 57 4.05 1.45 -8.34
N PHE A 58 3.99 0.12 -8.32
CA PHE A 58 4.55 -0.72 -9.38
C PHE A 58 3.80 -0.56 -10.71
N PHE A 59 2.48 -0.36 -10.66
CA PHE A 59 1.69 -0.04 -11.85
C PHE A 59 2.11 1.29 -12.47
N ILE A 60 2.37 2.32 -11.65
CA ILE A 60 2.83 3.64 -12.11
C ILE A 60 4.22 3.52 -12.75
N GLU A 61 5.15 2.80 -12.12
CA GLU A 61 6.48 2.54 -12.67
C GLU A 61 6.39 1.83 -14.02
N GLY A 62 5.63 0.73 -14.09
CA GLY A 62 5.44 -0.02 -15.33
C GLY A 62 4.74 0.79 -16.43
N TRP A 63 3.83 1.70 -16.08
CA TRP A 63 3.20 2.61 -17.05
C TRP A 63 4.17 3.67 -17.57
N HIS A 64 4.99 4.23 -16.70
CA HIS A 64 6.05 5.18 -17.07
C HIS A 64 7.08 4.55 -18.01
N GLU A 65 7.57 3.34 -17.71
CA GLU A 65 8.53 2.63 -18.57
C GLU A 65 7.94 2.31 -19.95
N LYS A 66 6.67 1.89 -20.01
CA LYS A 66 5.95 1.64 -21.28
C LYS A 66 5.81 2.91 -22.11
N LYS A 67 5.59 4.07 -21.48
CA LYS A 67 5.54 5.36 -22.18
C LYS A 67 6.89 5.80 -22.70
N GLN A 68 7.95 5.65 -21.91
CA GLN A 68 9.30 6.02 -22.35
C GLN A 68 9.82 5.13 -23.50
N LYS A 69 9.48 3.84 -23.50
CA LYS A 69 9.79 2.94 -24.63
C LYS A 69 9.01 3.24 -25.91
N LYS A 70 7.82 3.83 -25.82
CA LYS A 70 7.02 4.22 -26.99
C LYS A 70 7.38 5.60 -27.56
N GLY A 71 8.21 6.38 -26.85
CA GLY A 71 8.62 7.74 -27.24
C GLY A 71 10.02 7.84 -27.88
N HIS A 72 10.69 6.72 -28.15
CA HIS A 72 11.90 6.69 -28.99
C HIS A 72 11.51 6.15 -30.38
N PRO A 73 11.44 7.00 -31.42
CA PRO A 73 11.59 6.54 -32.79
C PRO A 73 13.00 5.97 -33.04
#